data_AF-A0A835IZV8-F1
#
_entry.id   AF-A0A835IZV8-F1
#
_cell.length_a   1.000
_cell.length_b   1.000
_cell.length_c   1.000
_cell.angle_alpha   90.00
_cell.angle_beta   90.00
_cell.angle_gamma   90.00
#
_symmetry.space_group_name_H-M   'P 1'
#
loop_
_entity.id
_entity.type
_entity.pdbx_description
1 polymer ?
#
loop_
_entity_poly.entity_id
_entity_poly.type
_entity_poly.pdbx_seq_one_letter_code
_entity_poly.pdbx_strand_id
1 'polypeptide(L)'
;MSRRHHIAFTIHALTPEDFQSYLFSDDDLNSAIRNQVYHDMMAPLSNYFIYTGHNSYLTGNQLSSECSEVPIEKALKRGVRVIELDIWPNSSKDDVHVLRGRT
;
A
#
# COMPACT_ATOMS: atom_id res chain seq x y z
N MET A 1 -13.21 25.23 -24.65
CA MET A 1 -14.15 25.96 -23.77
C MET A 1 -14.82 24.93 -22.86
N SER A 2 -14.28 24.74 -21.64
CA SER A 2 -14.81 23.76 -20.68
C SER A 2 -16.09 24.32 -20.05
N ARG A 3 -17.23 23.68 -20.29
CA ARG A 3 -18.49 24.01 -19.62
C ARG A 3 -18.43 23.43 -18.21
N ARG A 4 -18.12 24.28 -17.22
CA ARG A 4 -18.37 23.97 -15.80
C ARG A 4 -19.85 23.60 -15.64
N HIS A 5 -20.12 22.31 -15.42
CA HIS A 5 -21.44 21.86 -14.99
C HIS A 5 -21.58 22.30 -13.53
N HIS A 6 -22.45 23.29 -13.31
CA HIS A 6 -22.88 23.63 -11.97
C HIS A 6 -23.75 22.48 -11.48
N ILE A 7 -23.19 21.64 -10.59
CA ILE A 7 -23.96 20.64 -9.85
C ILE A 7 -24.90 21.41 -8.94
N ALA A 8 -26.11 21.66 -9.42
CA ALA A 8 -27.17 22.24 -8.62
C ALA A 8 -27.67 21.15 -7.66
N PHE A 9 -27.16 21.15 -6.43
CA PHE A 9 -27.69 20.34 -5.33
C PHE A 9 -29.08 20.86 -4.95
N THR A 10 -30.07 20.58 -5.77
CA THR A 10 -31.47 20.72 -5.39
C THR A 10 -32.12 19.38 -5.69
N ILE A 11 -32.51 18.70 -4.60
CA ILE A 11 -33.07 17.34 -4.52
C ILE A 11 -31.99 16.23 -4.46
N HIS A 12 -32.05 15.41 -3.41
CA HIS A 12 -31.07 14.40 -2.96
C HIS A 12 -31.00 13.15 -3.89
N ALA A 13 -30.73 13.32 -5.18
CA ALA A 13 -30.50 12.18 -6.07
C ALA A 13 -29.50 12.54 -7.16
N LEU A 14 -28.47 11.71 -7.33
CA LEU A 14 -27.61 11.76 -8.51
C LEU A 14 -28.41 11.26 -9.71
N THR A 15 -28.55 12.06 -10.76
CA THR A 15 -29.02 11.55 -12.05
C THR A 15 -27.97 10.59 -12.63
N PRO A 16 -28.34 9.70 -13.57
CA PRO A 16 -27.36 8.88 -14.28
C PRO A 16 -26.26 9.72 -14.95
N GLU A 17 -26.62 10.89 -15.47
CA GLU A 17 -25.69 11.85 -16.08
C GLU A 17 -24.73 12.46 -15.05
N ASP A 18 -25.22 12.81 -13.85
CA ASP A 18 -24.36 13.30 -12.76
C ASP A 18 -23.40 12.21 -12.28
N PHE A 19 -23.88 10.97 -12.16
CA PHE A 19 -23.06 9.83 -11.75
C PHE A 19 -21.98 9.51 -12.79
N GLN A 20 -22.34 9.50 -14.08
CA GLN A 20 -21.38 9.32 -15.18
C GLN A 20 -20.36 10.46 -15.19
N SER A 21 -20.81 11.71 -15.03
CA SER A 21 -19.91 12.86 -14.95
C SER A 21 -18.96 12.75 -13.75
N TYR A 22 -19.44 12.29 -12.60
CA TYR A 22 -18.61 12.05 -11.42
C TYR A 22 -17.54 10.97 -11.67
N LEU A 23 -17.94 9.82 -12.22
CA LEU A 23 -17.05 8.69 -12.48
C LEU A 23 -15.91 9.02 -13.44
N PHE A 24 -16.17 9.84 -14.47
CA PHE A 24 -15.21 10.20 -15.51
C PHE A 24 -14.71 11.65 -15.39
N SER A 25 -14.95 12.31 -14.25
CA SER A 25 -14.42 13.65 -14.02
C SER A 25 -12.90 13.60 -13.84
N ASP A 26 -12.21 14.50 -14.53
CA ASP A 26 -10.78 14.79 -14.30
C ASP A 26 -10.58 15.78 -13.11
N ASP A 27 -11.66 16.14 -12.41
CA ASP A 27 -11.66 17.04 -11.25
C ASP A 27 -11.33 16.27 -9.95
N ASP A 28 -11.00 17.01 -8.88
CA ASP A 28 -10.56 16.45 -7.59
C ASP A 28 -11.66 15.64 -6.83
N LEU A 29 -12.88 15.58 -7.35
CA LEU A 29 -13.99 14.83 -6.72
C LEU A 29 -13.78 13.31 -6.76
N ASN A 30 -13.19 12.79 -7.84
CA ASN A 30 -12.91 11.36 -8.01
C ASN A 30 -11.61 11.12 -8.79
N SER A 31 -10.62 12.01 -8.60
CA SER A 31 -9.35 11.88 -9.31
C SER A 31 -8.65 10.57 -8.94
N ALA A 32 -8.05 9.91 -9.93
CA ALA A 32 -7.19 8.75 -9.67
C ALA A 32 -6.11 9.11 -8.63
N ILE A 33 -5.76 8.16 -7.76
CA ILE A 33 -4.67 8.33 -6.80
C ILE A 33 -3.40 8.69 -7.60
N ARG A 34 -2.90 9.91 -7.37
CA ARG A 34 -1.74 10.43 -8.10
C ARG A 34 -0.48 9.71 -7.62
N ASN A 35 0.39 9.32 -8.56
CA ASN A 35 1.69 8.70 -8.26
C ASN A 35 2.77 9.69 -7.79
N GLN A 36 2.36 10.85 -7.24
CA GLN A 36 3.25 11.91 -6.78
C GLN A 36 3.09 12.14 -5.29
N VAL A 37 4.21 12.46 -4.63
CA VAL A 37 4.21 12.85 -3.22
C VAL A 37 3.58 14.23 -3.09
N TYR A 38 2.48 14.32 -2.34
CA TYR A 38 1.75 15.58 -2.09
C TYR A 38 1.72 15.98 -0.61
N HIS A 39 2.09 15.07 0.29
CA HIS A 39 2.23 15.39 1.72
C HIS A 39 3.50 16.22 1.96
N ASP A 40 3.47 17.08 2.97
CA ASP A 40 4.70 17.66 3.52
C ASP A 40 5.58 16.51 4.02
N MET A 41 6.80 16.37 3.50
CA MET A 41 7.75 15.30 3.87
C MET A 41 8.79 15.74 4.90
N MET A 42 8.65 16.95 5.47
CA MET A 42 9.55 17.49 6.49
C MET A 42 9.00 17.33 7.92
N ALA A 43 7.77 16.86 8.09
CA ALA A 43 7.20 16.61 9.42
C ALA A 43 7.82 15.35 10.07
N PRO A 44 7.70 15.17 11.40
CA PRO A 44 8.20 13.98 12.09
C PRO A 44 7.58 12.68 11.57
N LEU A 45 8.35 11.58 11.60
CA LEU A 45 7.92 10.26 11.07
C LEU A 45 6.60 9.75 11.69
N SER A 46 6.34 10.09 12.95
CA SER A 46 5.11 9.73 13.67
C SER A 46 3.83 10.34 13.10
N ASN A 47 3.93 11.32 12.19
CA ASN A 47 2.78 12.00 11.59
C ASN A 47 2.27 11.27 10.33
N TYR A 48 2.89 10.16 9.92
CA TYR A 48 2.53 9.45 8.70
C TYR A 48 2.06 8.03 9.00
N PHE A 49 1.06 7.58 8.24
CA PHE A 49 0.83 6.15 8.09
C PHE A 49 1.92 5.55 7.19
N ILE A 50 2.48 4.42 7.61
CA ILE A 50 3.57 3.75 6.91
C ILE A 50 3.05 2.40 6.41
N TYR A 51 3.22 2.13 5.11
CA TYR A 51 2.88 0.83 4.56
C TYR A 51 3.96 -0.19 4.95
N THR A 52 3.59 -1.12 5.84
CA THR A 52 4.49 -2.13 6.41
C THR A 52 4.17 -3.54 5.92
N GLY A 53 5.17 -4.41 5.87
CA GLY A 53 5.05 -5.84 5.64
C GLY A 53 5.43 -6.63 6.89
N HIS A 54 4.56 -7.56 7.31
CA HIS A 54 4.78 -8.45 8.45
C HIS A 54 5.20 -9.84 7.96
N ASN A 55 6.22 -10.44 8.58
CA ASN A 55 6.87 -11.68 8.14
C ASN A 55 7.11 -11.70 6.63
N SER A 56 7.81 -10.67 6.14
CA SER A 56 7.93 -10.35 4.70
C SER A 56 8.64 -11.43 3.89
N TYR A 57 9.36 -12.31 4.57
CA TYR A 57 10.09 -13.44 4.01
C TYR A 57 9.20 -14.66 3.71
N LEU A 58 7.98 -14.74 4.25
CA LEU A 58 7.10 -15.89 4.03
C LEU A 58 6.51 -15.89 2.62
N THR A 59 6.58 -17.05 1.96
CA THR A 59 6.00 -17.24 0.62
C THR A 59 4.50 -17.53 0.65
N GLY A 60 3.95 -17.89 1.81
CA GLY A 60 2.54 -18.23 1.96
C GLY A 60 2.05 -18.13 3.40
N ASN A 61 1.55 -19.24 3.95
CA ASN A 61 0.93 -19.29 5.27
C ASN A 61 1.93 -19.21 6.44
N GLN A 62 1.42 -18.87 7.62
CA GLN A 62 2.23 -18.63 8.82
C GLN A 62 2.83 -19.89 9.46
N LEU A 63 2.50 -21.11 9.04
CA LEU A 63 2.94 -22.31 9.77
C LEU A 63 3.85 -23.21 8.94
N SER A 64 3.56 -23.38 7.66
CA SER A 64 4.20 -24.41 6.83
C SER A 64 4.73 -23.90 5.51
N SER A 65 4.68 -22.58 5.25
CA SER A 65 5.22 -22.05 4.00
C SER A 65 6.72 -21.80 4.08
N GLU A 66 7.36 -21.92 2.92
CA GLU A 66 8.78 -21.66 2.76
C GLU A 66 9.11 -20.16 2.93
N CYS A 67 10.38 -19.89 3.21
CA CYS A 67 10.94 -18.55 3.32
C CYS A 67 11.74 -18.19 2.05
N SER A 68 11.60 -16.96 1.56
CA SER A 68 12.35 -16.43 0.41
C SER A 68 12.40 -14.90 0.43
N GLU A 69 13.41 -14.36 -0.25
CA GLU A 69 13.59 -12.97 -0.64
C GLU A 69 12.57 -12.48 -1.71
N VAL A 70 11.98 -13.38 -2.51
CA VAL A 70 11.04 -13.03 -3.59
C VAL A 70 9.81 -12.24 -3.10
N PRO A 71 9.10 -12.63 -2.02
CA PRO A 71 8.00 -11.82 -1.48
C PRO A 71 8.47 -10.44 -0.97
N ILE A 72 9.70 -10.32 -0.46
CA ILE A 72 10.29 -9.05 -0.03
C ILE A 72 10.49 -8.13 -1.24
N GLU A 73 11.10 -8.63 -2.31
CA GLU A 73 11.30 -7.87 -3.56
C GLU A 73 9.96 -7.35 -4.10
N LYS A 74 8.93 -8.22 -4.12
CA LYS A 74 7.58 -7.85 -4.58
C LYS A 74 6.94 -6.80 -3.68
N ALA A 75 7.10 -6.91 -2.35
CA ALA A 75 6.57 -5.93 -1.40
C ALA A 75 7.21 -4.54 -1.61
N LEU A 76 8.53 -4.49 -1.76
CA LEU A 76 9.25 -3.24 -2.02
C LEU A 76 8.83 -2.59 -3.35
N LYS A 77 8.70 -3.39 -4.42
CA LYS A 77 8.18 -2.92 -5.72
C LYS A 77 6.75 -2.36 -5.64
N ARG A 78 5.93 -2.86 -4.71
CA ARG A 78 4.55 -2.39 -4.45
C ARG A 78 4.49 -1.15 -3.56
N GLY A 79 5.61 -0.66 -3.05
CA GLY A 79 5.66 0.55 -2.24
C GLY A 79 5.67 0.33 -0.73
N VAL A 80 5.87 -0.92 -0.25
CA VAL A 80 6.13 -1.16 1.18
C VAL A 80 7.39 -0.41 1.61
N ARG A 81 7.38 0.12 2.85
CA ARG A 81 8.46 0.93 3.43
C ARG A 81 9.13 0.27 4.63
N VAL A 82 8.51 -0.76 5.20
CA VAL A 82 9.06 -1.54 6.31
C VAL A 82 8.87 -3.02 6.00
N ILE A 83 9.94 -3.80 6.20
CA ILE A 83 9.92 -5.25 6.11
C ILE A 83 10.36 -5.85 7.44
N GLU A 84 9.98 -7.09 7.68
CA GLU A 84 10.32 -7.85 8.88
C GLU A 84 11.19 -9.04 8.51
N LEU A 85 12.24 -9.28 9.31
CA LEU A 85 13.19 -10.37 9.17
C LEU A 85 13.39 -11.04 10.53
N ASP A 86 12.98 -12.30 10.65
CA ASP A 86 13.22 -13.11 11.83
C ASP A 86 14.53 -13.87 11.67
N ILE A 87 15.58 -13.39 12.35
CA ILE A 87 16.95 -13.89 12.18
C ILE A 87 17.26 -14.93 13.26
N TRP A 88 17.64 -16.13 12.82
CA TRP A 88 18.01 -17.25 13.69
C TRP A 88 19.42 -17.76 13.36
N PRO A 89 20.21 -18.21 14.34
CA PRO A 89 21.48 -18.87 14.06
C PRO A 89 21.25 -20.21 13.35
N ASN A 90 22.14 -20.55 12.41
CA ASN A 90 22.18 -21.88 11.83
C ASN A 90 22.64 -22.94 12.86
N SER A 91 22.58 -24.22 12.48
CA SER A 91 22.96 -25.33 13.37
C SER A 91 24.43 -25.28 13.83
N SER A 92 25.32 -24.81 12.96
CA SER A 92 26.76 -24.65 13.22
C SER A 92 27.12 -23.41 14.04
N LYS A 93 26.17 -22.47 14.20
CA LYS A 93 26.34 -21.15 14.86
C LYS A 93 27.41 -20.26 14.25
N ASP A 94 27.69 -20.43 12.96
CA ASP A 94 28.63 -19.62 12.19
C ASP A 94 27.94 -18.73 11.14
N ASP A 95 26.65 -18.92 10.91
CA ASP A 95 25.82 -18.13 9.99
C ASP A 95 24.38 -17.99 10.52
N VAL A 96 23.53 -17.28 9.77
CA VAL A 96 22.12 -17.02 10.10
C VAL A 96 21.17 -17.46 8.99
N HIS A 97 19.95 -17.78 9.39
CA HIS A 97 18.81 -17.98 8.50
C HIS A 97 17.70 -17.00 8.84
N VAL A 98 16.99 -16.55 7.81
CA VAL A 98 15.72 -15.84 7.98
C VAL A 98 14.61 -16.88 7.89
N LEU A 99 14.01 -17.19 9.03
CA LEU A 99 12.97 -18.22 9.13
C LEU A 99 12.04 -17.95 10.30
N ARG A 100 10.85 -18.54 10.22
CA ARG A 100 9.90 -18.47 11.33
C ARG A 100 10.35 -19.40 12.45
N GLY A 101 10.46 -18.85 13.66
CA GLY A 101 10.87 -19.64 14.82
C GLY A 101 9.83 -20.68 15.22
N ARG A 102 10.30 -21.87 15.62
CA ARG A 102 9.52 -22.95 16.26
C ARG A 102 8.37 -23.55 15.39
N THR A 103 8.50 -23.48 14.08
CA THR A 103 7.59 -24.14 13.12
C THR A 103 8.32 -25.16 12.28
#